data_AF-A0AA38DTE3-F1
#
_entry.id   AF-A0AA38DTE3-F1
#
_cell.length_a   1.000
_cell.length_b   1.000
_cell.length_c   1.000
_cell.angle_alpha   90.00
_cell.angle_beta   90.00
_cell.angle_gamma   90.00
#
_symmetry.space_group_name_H-M   'P 1'
#
loop_
_entity.id
_entity.type
_entity.pdbx_description
1 polymer ?
#
loop_
_entity_poly.entity_id
_entity_poly.type
_entity_poly.pdbx_seq_one_letter_code
_entity_poly.pdbx_strand_id
1 'polypeptide(L)'
;MKRLKMTRLMMLALVLTPVASMAASPLAFNFSCASIGGVNSDGKGNVWIDGSKATVKSFNDNYWEAKSGKNTLSISRKDDGNPEVSWTGPNRKHGICQPEDNIDYAPGEKSTYSGPSFSCSAVAKGSIEEVICQSPSLSALDVKLNGVYKQALVKSKNNPTLKAEQRGWVKGRNECWKEQDKPACIARNYNERMAELQNEWGVK
;
A
#
# COMPACT_ATOMS: atom_id res chain seq x y z
N MET A 1 65.31 50.41 -14.25
CA MET A 1 63.85 50.65 -14.17
C MET A 1 63.12 49.66 -15.09
N LYS A 2 62.50 48.60 -14.54
CA LYS A 2 61.61 47.71 -15.31
C LYS A 2 60.26 47.65 -14.60
N ARG A 3 59.22 48.11 -15.29
CA ARG A 3 57.83 48.17 -14.80
C ARG A 3 57.28 46.75 -14.69
N LEU A 4 56.79 46.36 -13.51
CA LEU A 4 56.10 45.09 -13.29
C LEU A 4 54.67 45.22 -13.84
N LYS A 5 54.33 44.38 -14.84
CA LYS A 5 52.97 44.28 -15.39
C LYS A 5 52.07 43.54 -14.40
N MET A 6 50.94 44.15 -14.08
CA MET A 6 49.90 43.62 -13.21
C MET A 6 49.09 42.58 -13.98
N THR A 7 49.39 41.29 -13.79
CA THR A 7 48.63 40.19 -14.39
C THR A 7 47.30 40.05 -13.65
N ARG A 8 46.18 40.32 -14.33
CA ARG A 8 44.83 40.12 -13.79
C ARG A 8 44.65 38.63 -13.46
N LEU A 9 44.59 38.31 -12.17
CA LEU A 9 44.10 37.02 -11.69
C LEU A 9 42.61 36.92 -12.06
N MET A 10 42.27 36.08 -13.03
CA MET A 10 40.87 35.68 -13.23
C MET A 10 40.50 34.71 -12.11
N MET A 11 39.67 35.17 -11.17
CA MET A 11 39.00 34.27 -10.23
C MET A 11 38.00 33.42 -11.00
N LEU A 12 38.30 32.14 -11.15
CA LEU A 12 37.37 31.13 -11.63
C LEU A 12 36.34 30.90 -10.51
N ALA A 13 35.13 31.46 -10.65
CA ALA A 13 34.04 31.22 -9.71
C ALA A 13 33.60 29.75 -9.81
N LEU A 14 34.00 28.93 -8.85
CA LEU A 14 33.55 27.55 -8.71
C LEU A 14 32.07 27.58 -8.34
N VAL A 15 31.20 27.37 -9.34
CA VAL A 15 29.76 27.23 -9.13
C VAL A 15 29.53 25.89 -8.44
N LEU A 16 29.33 25.90 -7.12
CA LEU A 16 28.81 24.74 -6.39
C LEU A 16 27.37 24.52 -6.86
N THR A 17 27.17 23.60 -7.79
CA THR A 17 25.84 23.02 -7.99
C THR A 17 25.51 22.21 -6.73
N PRO A 18 24.38 22.49 -6.05
CA PRO A 18 23.96 21.66 -4.94
C PRO A 18 23.72 20.26 -5.48
N VAL A 19 24.56 19.30 -5.08
CA VAL A 19 24.30 17.89 -5.30
C VAL A 19 23.03 17.60 -4.50
N ALA A 20 21.92 17.37 -5.19
CA ALA A 20 20.73 16.85 -4.56
C ALA A 20 21.14 15.49 -3.97
N SER A 21 21.39 15.45 -2.66
CA SER A 21 21.56 14.19 -1.95
C SER A 21 20.31 13.38 -2.22
N MET A 22 20.46 12.29 -2.96
CA MET A 22 19.43 11.30 -3.16
C MET A 22 19.24 10.62 -1.81
N ALA A 23 18.48 11.24 -0.90
CA ALA A 23 18.14 10.63 0.35
C ALA A 23 17.48 9.29 0.02
N ALA A 24 18.04 8.19 0.53
CA ALA A 24 17.49 6.87 0.27
C ALA A 24 16.00 6.87 0.63
N SER A 25 15.15 6.26 -0.19
CA SER A 25 13.72 6.16 0.11
C SER A 25 13.46 4.95 0.99
N PRO A 26 12.45 5.00 1.89
CA PRO A 26 11.97 3.78 2.54
C PRO A 26 11.53 2.79 1.46
N LEU A 27 11.73 1.49 1.73
CA LEU A 27 11.29 0.42 0.83
C LEU A 27 9.77 0.39 0.76
N ALA A 28 9.24 -0.21 -0.31
CA ALA A 28 7.80 -0.42 -0.42
C ALA A 28 7.33 -1.35 0.71
N PHE A 29 6.20 -1.02 1.35
CA PHE A 29 5.57 -1.87 2.36
C PHE A 29 4.09 -1.58 2.52
N ASN A 30 3.36 -2.52 3.11
CA ASN A 30 1.96 -2.42 3.52
C ASN A 30 1.74 -3.14 4.86
N PHE A 31 1.50 -2.36 5.91
CA PHE A 31 1.44 -2.79 7.31
C PHE A 31 0.18 -2.20 7.96
N SER A 32 -0.29 -2.80 9.03
CA SER A 32 -1.37 -2.28 9.88
C SER A 32 -0.82 -1.86 11.23
N CYS A 33 -1.19 -0.68 11.69
CA CYS A 33 -0.84 -0.20 13.02
C CYS A 33 -2.09 -0.10 13.88
N ALA A 34 -2.06 -0.70 15.07
CA ALA A 34 -3.14 -0.55 16.04
C ALA A 34 -3.45 0.95 16.27
N SER A 35 -4.73 1.33 16.24
CA SER A 35 -5.24 2.71 16.45
C SER A 35 -4.98 3.76 15.37
N ILE A 36 -4.11 3.54 14.39
CA ILE A 36 -3.88 4.51 13.30
C ILE A 36 -4.14 3.94 11.90
N GLY A 37 -4.60 2.68 11.81
CA GLY A 37 -5.03 2.08 10.55
C GLY A 37 -3.88 1.56 9.69
N GLY A 38 -4.15 1.41 8.40
CA GLY A 38 -3.19 0.93 7.42
C GLY A 38 -2.11 1.97 7.12
N VAL A 39 -0.86 1.51 7.01
CA VAL A 39 0.30 2.33 6.66
C VAL A 39 1.06 1.67 5.52
N ASN A 40 1.45 2.46 4.53
CA ASN A 40 2.14 1.91 3.37
C ASN A 40 3.17 2.89 2.80
N SER A 41 4.20 2.33 2.16
CA SER A 41 5.16 3.07 1.33
C SER A 41 5.19 2.50 -0.08
N ASP A 42 5.38 3.37 -1.08
CA ASP A 42 5.48 2.97 -2.49
C ASP A 42 6.90 2.65 -2.95
N GLY A 43 7.89 2.73 -2.06
CA GLY A 43 9.30 2.53 -2.37
C GLY A 43 9.98 3.69 -3.11
N LYS A 44 9.27 4.81 -3.31
CA LYS A 44 9.75 5.97 -4.08
C LYS A 44 9.73 7.26 -3.26
N GLY A 45 9.69 7.13 -1.94
CA GLY A 45 9.70 8.26 -1.01
C GLY A 45 8.32 8.74 -0.60
N ASN A 46 7.23 8.12 -1.06
CA ASN A 46 5.89 8.42 -0.55
C ASN A 46 5.50 7.41 0.53
N VAL A 47 4.83 7.92 1.56
CA VAL A 47 4.26 7.14 2.67
C VAL A 47 2.86 7.64 2.94
N TRP A 48 1.95 6.74 3.31
CA TRP A 48 0.58 7.05 3.72
C TRP A 48 0.27 6.45 5.08
N ILE A 49 -0.56 7.16 5.85
CA ILE A 49 -1.09 6.74 7.15
C ILE A 49 -2.60 6.91 7.08
N ASP A 50 -3.33 5.80 7.20
CA ASP A 50 -4.79 5.74 7.07
C ASP A 50 -5.30 6.38 5.76
N GLY A 51 -4.64 6.04 4.65
CA GLY A 51 -4.91 6.61 3.32
C GLY A 51 -4.46 8.06 3.12
N SER A 52 -4.07 8.78 4.17
CA SER A 52 -3.60 10.17 4.08
C SER A 52 -2.10 10.23 3.78
N LYS A 53 -1.70 10.97 2.74
CA LYS A 53 -0.29 11.12 2.37
C LYS A 53 0.49 11.84 3.48
N ALA A 54 1.54 11.19 3.95
CA ALA A 54 2.40 11.70 5.00
C ALA A 54 3.55 12.55 4.45
N THR A 55 4.06 13.45 5.29
CA THR A 55 5.31 14.18 5.03
C THR A 55 6.48 13.32 5.51
N VAL A 56 7.38 12.94 4.59
CA VAL A 56 8.50 12.05 4.89
C VAL A 56 9.78 12.88 5.12
N LYS A 57 10.49 12.57 6.21
CA LYS A 57 11.82 13.10 6.51
C LYS A 57 12.79 11.92 6.64
N SER A 58 13.83 11.92 5.81
CA SER A 58 14.97 11.02 5.99
C SER A 58 15.93 11.59 7.04
N PHE A 59 16.44 10.72 7.89
CA PHE A 59 17.51 11.06 8.84
C PHE A 59 18.83 10.38 8.45
N ASN A 60 18.75 9.21 7.83
CA ASN A 60 19.86 8.50 7.20
C ASN A 60 19.32 7.45 6.20
N ASP A 61 20.21 6.62 5.66
CA ASP A 61 19.89 5.63 4.61
C ASP A 61 19.03 4.45 5.07
N ASN A 62 18.85 4.28 6.39
CA ASN A 62 18.11 3.18 7.02
C ASN A 62 17.00 3.66 7.97
N TYR A 63 16.75 4.97 8.11
CA TYR A 63 15.74 5.51 9.04
C TYR A 63 15.01 6.74 8.48
N TRP A 64 13.67 6.70 8.58
CA TRP A 64 12.75 7.73 8.14
C TRP A 64 11.63 7.97 9.15
N GLU A 65 11.14 9.21 9.20
CA GLU A 65 9.87 9.53 9.84
C GLU A 65 8.86 10.03 8.82
N ALA A 66 7.64 9.51 8.87
CA ALA A 66 6.52 9.98 8.08
C ALA A 66 5.42 10.54 9.00
N LYS A 67 5.02 11.80 8.78
CA LYS A 67 4.03 12.48 9.63
C LYS A 67 2.72 12.73 8.89
N SER A 68 1.61 12.33 9.51
CA SER A 68 0.25 12.61 9.04
C SER A 68 -0.61 13.01 10.24
N GLY A 69 -1.15 14.23 10.21
CA GLY A 69 -1.86 14.80 11.35
C GLY A 69 -0.97 14.86 12.61
N LYS A 70 -1.41 14.20 13.68
CA LYS A 70 -0.66 14.11 14.95
C LYS A 70 0.13 12.82 15.11
N ASN A 71 0.10 11.94 14.12
CA ASN A 71 0.77 10.64 14.16
C ASN A 71 2.10 10.72 13.42
N THR A 72 3.12 10.09 13.99
CA THR A 72 4.44 9.92 13.38
C THR A 72 4.72 8.44 13.22
N LEU A 73 4.99 8.01 12.00
CA LEU A 73 5.45 6.68 11.65
C LEU A 73 6.98 6.69 11.61
N SER A 74 7.61 5.78 12.34
CA SER A 74 9.06 5.55 12.29
C SER A 74 9.31 4.27 11.49
N ILE A 75 10.08 4.42 10.41
CA ILE A 75 10.39 3.35 9.45
C ILE A 75 11.89 3.09 9.51
N SER A 76 12.29 1.86 9.80
CA SER A 76 13.69 1.45 9.85
C SER A 76 13.94 0.27 8.93
N ARG A 77 15.09 0.22 8.26
CA ARG A 77 15.53 -0.95 7.49
C ARG A 77 16.36 -1.87 8.40
N LYS A 78 15.98 -3.14 8.51
CA LYS A 78 16.76 -4.17 9.20
C LYS A 78 17.84 -4.77 8.29
N ASP A 79 18.76 -5.51 8.89
CA ASP A 79 19.85 -6.20 8.19
C ASP A 79 19.36 -7.28 7.20
N ASP A 80 18.19 -7.87 7.48
CA ASP A 80 17.51 -8.84 6.60
C ASP A 80 16.78 -8.17 5.42
N GLY A 81 16.80 -6.84 5.33
CA GLY A 81 16.12 -6.05 4.32
C GLY A 81 14.65 -5.73 4.65
N ASN A 82 14.06 -6.36 5.66
CA ASN A 82 12.68 -6.11 6.04
C ASN A 82 12.54 -4.76 6.77
N PRO A 83 11.43 -4.02 6.56
CA PRO A 83 11.18 -2.80 7.30
C PRO A 83 10.64 -3.12 8.71
N GLU A 84 11.20 -2.47 9.72
CA GLU A 84 10.56 -2.31 11.03
C GLU A 84 9.76 -1.03 11.03
N VAL A 85 8.47 -1.13 11.34
CA VAL A 85 7.57 0.02 11.31
C VAL A 85 6.89 0.14 12.67
N SER A 86 7.01 1.33 13.26
CA SER A 86 6.37 1.68 14.53
C SER A 86 5.73 3.05 14.42
N TRP A 87 4.82 3.37 15.33
CA TRP A 87 4.16 4.67 15.34
C TRP A 87 4.08 5.28 16.73
N THR A 88 3.99 6.60 16.74
CA THR A 88 3.70 7.40 17.93
C THR A 88 2.62 8.43 17.61
N GLY A 89 1.85 8.81 18.63
CA GLY A 89 0.76 9.77 18.49
C GLY A 89 0.44 10.51 19.77
N PRO A 90 -0.67 11.26 19.79
CA PRO A 90 -1.11 12.04 20.95
C PRO A 90 -1.18 11.22 22.23
N ASN A 91 -0.97 11.88 23.36
CA ASN A 91 -1.10 11.27 24.70
C ASN A 91 -0.18 10.06 24.93
N ARG A 92 1.03 10.09 24.36
CA ARG A 92 2.03 9.02 24.45
C ARG A 92 1.52 7.67 23.91
N LYS A 93 0.53 7.66 23.02
CA LYS A 93 0.15 6.43 22.32
C LYS A 93 1.27 6.02 21.38
N HIS A 94 1.58 4.73 21.35
CA HIS A 94 2.59 4.16 20.47
C HIS A 94 2.28 2.68 20.19
N GLY A 95 2.90 2.12 19.16
CA GLY A 95 2.78 0.70 18.84
C GLY A 95 3.67 0.28 17.68
N ILE A 96 3.81 -1.04 17.52
CA ILE A 96 4.46 -1.65 16.36
C ILE A 96 3.38 -1.98 15.32
N CYS A 97 3.70 -1.77 14.04
CA CYS A 97 2.83 -2.10 12.94
C CYS A 97 3.17 -3.52 12.45
N GLN A 98 2.15 -4.31 12.15
CA GLN A 98 2.31 -5.69 11.67
C GLN A 98 2.09 -5.73 10.15
N PRO A 99 2.81 -6.60 9.41
CA PRO A 99 2.48 -6.85 8.02
C PRO A 99 1.02 -7.32 7.91
N GLU A 100 0.26 -6.77 6.96
CA GLU A 100 -1.06 -7.32 6.64
C GLU A 100 -0.85 -8.59 5.80
N ASP A 101 -0.82 -9.74 6.47
CA ASP A 101 -0.77 -11.13 5.97
C ASP A 101 -0.16 -11.37 4.56
N ASN A 102 1.08 -11.88 4.55
CA ASN A 102 1.81 -12.56 3.47
C ASN A 102 2.29 -11.76 2.24
N ILE A 103 3.30 -10.89 2.41
CA ILE A 103 4.24 -10.55 1.32
C ILE A 103 5.67 -10.50 1.88
N ASP A 104 6.52 -11.43 1.43
CA ASP A 104 7.97 -11.37 1.59
C ASP A 104 8.54 -10.22 0.74
N TYR A 105 9.28 -9.30 1.37
CA TYR A 105 9.79 -8.06 0.73
C TYR A 105 11.12 -8.25 -0.01
N ALA A 106 11.14 -9.15 -0.99
CA ALA A 106 12.14 -9.08 -2.06
C ALA A 106 11.94 -7.77 -2.87
N PRO A 107 13.00 -7.16 -3.43
CA PRO A 107 12.89 -5.91 -4.17
C PRO A 107 12.22 -6.17 -5.53
N GLY A 108 10.89 -6.04 -5.58
CA GLY A 108 10.11 -6.34 -6.76
C GLY A 108 8.81 -5.56 -6.84
N GLU A 109 8.84 -4.53 -7.69
CA GLU A 109 7.70 -3.87 -8.33
C GLU A 109 6.89 -2.80 -7.56
N LYS A 110 6.68 -1.69 -8.28
CA LYS A 110 5.89 -0.53 -7.88
C LYS A 110 4.46 -0.99 -7.61
N SER A 111 3.91 -0.77 -6.40
CA SER A 111 2.47 -0.92 -6.20
C SER A 111 1.73 0.16 -6.98
N THR A 112 1.32 -0.15 -8.22
CA THR A 112 0.23 0.56 -8.87
C THR A 112 -1.03 0.12 -8.15
N TYR A 113 -1.42 0.85 -7.10
CA TYR A 113 -2.73 0.64 -6.52
C TYR A 113 -3.78 1.02 -7.56
N SER A 114 -4.27 0.03 -8.32
CA SER A 114 -5.23 0.20 -9.40
C SER A 114 -6.68 0.16 -8.92
N GLY A 115 -6.90 0.12 -7.59
CA GLY A 115 -8.19 -0.18 -7.01
C GLY A 115 -8.59 -1.66 -7.20
N PRO A 116 -9.84 -2.01 -6.85
CA PRO A 116 -10.37 -3.35 -7.02
C PRO A 116 -10.59 -3.67 -8.52
N SER A 117 -11.10 -4.86 -8.82
CA SER A 117 -11.41 -5.29 -10.19
C SER A 117 -12.62 -4.56 -10.82
N PHE A 118 -13.23 -3.61 -10.10
CA PHE A 118 -14.32 -2.76 -10.53
C PHE A 118 -13.99 -1.27 -10.39
N SER A 119 -14.76 -0.40 -11.05
CA SER A 119 -14.53 1.06 -10.98
C SER A 119 -15.03 1.65 -9.66
N CYS A 120 -14.15 2.37 -8.96
CA CYS A 120 -14.50 3.15 -7.77
C CYS A 120 -15.20 4.47 -8.07
N SER A 121 -15.22 4.93 -9.32
CA SER A 121 -15.71 6.28 -9.66
C SER A 121 -17.23 6.47 -9.50
N ALA A 122 -18.00 5.37 -9.42
CA ALA A 122 -19.46 5.39 -9.43
C ALA A 122 -20.08 4.52 -8.31
N VAL A 123 -19.31 4.21 -7.26
CA VAL A 123 -19.83 3.45 -6.12
C VAL A 123 -20.71 4.32 -5.24
N ALA A 124 -21.78 3.75 -4.69
CA ALA A 124 -22.67 4.48 -3.81
C ALA A 124 -21.99 4.79 -2.48
N LYS A 125 -22.21 5.98 -1.93
CA LYS A 125 -21.71 6.35 -0.60
C LYS A 125 -22.34 5.46 0.47
N GLY A 126 -21.53 4.98 1.42
CA GLY A 126 -21.90 4.05 2.47
C GLY A 126 -22.02 2.59 2.01
N SER A 127 -21.71 2.29 0.75
CA SER A 127 -21.74 0.92 0.24
C SER A 127 -20.52 0.10 0.68
N ILE A 128 -20.63 -1.22 0.59
CA ILE A 128 -19.49 -2.12 0.81
C ILE A 128 -18.42 -1.92 -0.27
N GLU A 129 -18.82 -1.59 -1.49
CA GLU A 129 -17.91 -1.22 -2.58
C GLU A 129 -17.08 0.02 -2.27
N GLU A 130 -17.65 1.03 -1.58
CA GLU A 130 -16.87 2.19 -1.12
C GLU A 130 -15.81 1.77 -0.10
N VAL A 131 -16.16 0.90 0.86
CA VAL A 131 -15.21 0.37 1.85
C VAL A 131 -14.07 -0.40 1.17
N ILE A 132 -14.39 -1.20 0.14
CA ILE A 132 -13.38 -1.92 -0.66
C ILE A 132 -12.48 -0.93 -1.40
N CYS A 133 -13.05 0.08 -2.06
CA CYS A 133 -12.31 1.11 -2.79
C CYS A 133 -11.33 1.90 -1.92
N GLN A 134 -11.70 2.16 -0.66
CA GLN A 134 -10.89 2.90 0.30
C GLN A 134 -9.81 2.03 0.98
N SER A 135 -9.87 0.71 0.85
CA SER A 135 -8.95 -0.22 1.48
C SER A 135 -8.05 -0.93 0.44
N PRO A 136 -6.72 -0.70 0.49
CA PRO A 136 -5.81 -1.39 -0.40
C PRO A 136 -5.82 -2.92 -0.28
N SER A 137 -5.93 -3.44 0.94
CA SER A 137 -5.97 -4.89 1.21
C SER A 137 -7.27 -5.53 0.72
N LEU A 138 -8.43 -4.89 0.93
CA LEU A 138 -9.70 -5.41 0.40
C LEU A 138 -9.77 -5.32 -1.13
N SER A 139 -9.19 -4.27 -1.72
CA SER A 139 -9.07 -4.16 -3.18
C SER A 139 -8.16 -5.23 -3.77
N ALA A 140 -7.06 -5.57 -3.10
CA ALA A 140 -6.19 -6.66 -3.51
C ALA A 140 -6.90 -8.02 -3.44
N LEU A 141 -7.70 -8.26 -2.39
CA LEU A 141 -8.55 -9.45 -2.29
C LEU A 141 -9.58 -9.54 -3.42
N ASP A 142 -10.21 -8.41 -3.79
CA ASP A 142 -11.14 -8.35 -4.91
C ASP A 142 -10.46 -8.72 -6.24
N VAL A 143 -9.27 -8.14 -6.51
CA VAL A 143 -8.46 -8.47 -7.69
C VAL A 143 -8.08 -9.96 -7.72
N LYS A 144 -7.65 -10.50 -6.58
CA LYS A 144 -7.27 -11.91 -6.44
C LYS A 144 -8.46 -12.83 -6.72
N LEU A 145 -9.62 -12.56 -6.11
CA LEU A 145 -10.83 -13.33 -6.35
C LEU A 145 -11.24 -13.27 -7.83
N ASN A 146 -11.17 -12.10 -8.47
CA ASN A 146 -11.48 -11.98 -9.89
C ASN A 146 -10.55 -12.85 -10.77
N GLY A 147 -9.28 -12.95 -10.41
CA GLY A 147 -8.33 -13.87 -11.05
C GLY A 147 -8.75 -15.34 -10.91
N VAL A 148 -9.04 -15.79 -9.69
CA VAL A 148 -9.52 -17.14 -9.38
C VAL A 148 -10.81 -17.46 -10.15
N TYR A 149 -11.77 -16.53 -10.13
CA TYR A 149 -13.04 -16.67 -10.83
C TYR A 149 -12.88 -16.78 -12.34
N LYS A 150 -11.98 -16.01 -12.96
CA LYS A 150 -11.67 -16.14 -14.40
C LYS A 150 -11.11 -17.53 -14.75
N GLN A 151 -10.23 -18.08 -13.92
CA GLN A 151 -9.72 -19.44 -14.10
C GLN A 151 -10.86 -20.47 -14.00
N ALA A 152 -11.75 -20.32 -13.01
CA ALA A 152 -12.91 -21.19 -12.84
C ALA A 152 -13.87 -21.11 -14.03
N LEU A 153 -14.08 -19.92 -14.61
CA LEU A 153 -14.85 -19.75 -15.84
C LEU A 153 -14.24 -20.51 -17.04
N VAL A 154 -12.92 -20.48 -17.19
CA VAL A 154 -12.25 -21.24 -18.27
C VAL A 154 -12.45 -22.75 -18.06
N LYS A 155 -12.20 -23.26 -16.86
CA LYS A 155 -12.36 -24.69 -16.56
C LYS A 155 -13.80 -25.18 -16.66
N SER A 156 -14.76 -24.36 -16.25
CA SER A 156 -16.19 -24.64 -16.35
C SER A 156 -16.75 -24.47 -17.76
N LYS A 157 -15.93 -24.09 -18.75
CA LYS A 157 -16.35 -23.78 -20.12
C LYS A 157 -17.44 -22.69 -20.17
N ASN A 158 -17.21 -21.61 -19.41
CA ASN A 158 -18.11 -20.46 -19.28
C ASN A 158 -19.51 -20.81 -18.75
N ASN A 159 -19.60 -21.75 -17.80
CA ASN A 159 -20.86 -22.21 -17.23
C ASN A 159 -21.75 -21.03 -16.76
N PRO A 160 -23.00 -20.91 -17.26
CA PRO A 160 -23.89 -19.80 -16.90
C PRO A 160 -24.32 -19.84 -15.42
N THR A 161 -24.39 -21.00 -14.80
CA THR A 161 -24.70 -21.18 -13.37
C THR A 161 -23.60 -20.56 -12.51
N LEU A 162 -22.33 -20.85 -12.80
CA LEU A 162 -21.20 -20.24 -12.09
C LEU A 162 -21.22 -18.71 -12.18
N LYS A 163 -21.61 -18.16 -13.34
CA LYS A 163 -21.79 -16.71 -13.49
C LYS A 163 -22.93 -16.17 -12.63
N ALA A 164 -24.03 -16.90 -12.50
CA ALA A 164 -25.16 -16.51 -11.67
C ALA A 164 -24.81 -16.57 -10.17
N GLU A 165 -24.13 -17.64 -9.75
CA GLU A 165 -23.62 -17.80 -8.38
C GLU A 165 -22.66 -16.68 -8.01
N GLN A 166 -21.72 -16.32 -8.89
CA GLN A 166 -20.80 -15.22 -8.61
C GLN A 166 -21.55 -13.88 -8.42
N ARG A 167 -22.59 -13.60 -9.23
CA ARG A 167 -23.44 -12.42 -9.04
C ARG A 167 -24.21 -12.48 -7.73
N GLY A 168 -24.71 -13.66 -7.34
CA GLY A 168 -25.38 -13.89 -6.07
C GLY A 168 -24.44 -13.67 -4.88
N TRP A 169 -23.22 -14.19 -4.98
CA TRP A 169 -22.18 -14.03 -3.97
C TRP A 169 -21.82 -12.55 -3.73
N VAL A 170 -21.70 -11.72 -4.80
CA VAL A 170 -21.45 -10.28 -4.64
C VAL A 170 -22.54 -9.61 -3.79
N LYS A 171 -23.81 -9.98 -3.99
CA LYS A 171 -24.92 -9.49 -3.16
C LYS A 171 -24.77 -9.95 -1.71
N GLY A 172 -24.40 -11.22 -1.49
CA GLY A 172 -24.13 -11.77 -0.16
C GLY A 172 -23.01 -11.04 0.57
N ARG A 173 -21.85 -10.81 -0.09
CA ARG A 173 -20.76 -9.99 0.46
C ARG A 173 -21.25 -8.61 0.87
N ASN A 174 -22.13 -8.01 0.08
CA ASN A 174 -22.64 -6.68 0.40
C ASN A 174 -23.51 -6.64 1.67
N GLU A 175 -24.07 -7.77 2.13
CA GLU A 175 -24.76 -7.88 3.43
C GLU A 175 -23.85 -7.60 4.62
N CYS A 176 -22.51 -7.55 4.43
CA CYS A 176 -21.58 -7.03 5.43
C CYS A 176 -21.93 -5.60 5.91
N TRP A 177 -22.81 -4.87 5.21
CA TRP A 177 -23.31 -3.59 5.71
C TRP A 177 -23.93 -3.69 7.11
N LYS A 178 -24.50 -4.85 7.45
CA LYS A 178 -25.11 -5.19 8.75
C LYS A 178 -24.09 -5.43 9.85
N GLU A 179 -22.84 -5.71 9.51
CA GLU A 179 -21.81 -6.05 10.47
C GLU A 179 -21.19 -4.79 11.10
N GLN A 180 -20.76 -4.95 12.36
CA GLN A 180 -20.02 -3.92 13.08
C GLN A 180 -18.62 -3.74 12.46
N ASP A 181 -17.91 -4.84 12.24
CA ASP A 181 -16.62 -4.87 11.57
C ASP A 181 -16.80 -5.25 10.09
N LYS A 182 -17.10 -4.23 9.27
CA LYS A 182 -17.29 -4.39 7.83
C LYS A 182 -16.03 -4.91 7.14
N PRO A 183 -14.82 -4.34 7.39
CA PRO A 183 -13.60 -4.87 6.77
C PRO A 183 -13.37 -6.36 7.04
N ALA A 184 -13.51 -6.82 8.30
CA ALA A 184 -13.34 -8.23 8.62
C ALA A 184 -14.38 -9.13 7.93
N CYS A 185 -15.65 -8.70 7.89
CA CYS A 185 -16.70 -9.42 7.16
C CYS A 185 -16.39 -9.55 5.67
N ILE A 186 -15.96 -8.47 5.03
CA ILE A 186 -15.62 -8.44 3.61
C ILE A 186 -14.44 -9.39 3.32
N ALA A 187 -13.37 -9.30 4.12
CA ALA A 187 -12.19 -10.13 3.95
C ALA A 187 -12.53 -11.63 4.08
N ARG A 188 -13.33 -12.01 5.09
CA ARG A 188 -13.82 -13.38 5.25
C ARG A 188 -14.59 -13.87 4.02
N ASN A 189 -15.55 -13.08 3.53
CA ASN A 189 -16.33 -13.42 2.33
C ASN A 189 -15.44 -13.65 1.09
N TYR A 190 -14.41 -12.81 0.88
CA TYR A 190 -13.46 -13.02 -0.22
C TYR A 190 -12.69 -14.33 -0.08
N ASN A 191 -12.15 -14.60 1.11
CA ASN A 191 -11.35 -15.79 1.36
C ASN A 191 -12.18 -17.08 1.22
N GLU A 192 -13.40 -17.10 1.75
CA GLU A 192 -14.31 -18.23 1.64
C GLU A 192 -14.66 -18.52 0.17
N ARG A 193 -14.99 -17.48 -0.61
CA ARG A 193 -15.32 -17.65 -2.03
C ARG A 193 -14.13 -18.11 -2.87
N MET A 194 -12.94 -17.59 -2.59
CA MET A 194 -11.73 -18.08 -3.25
C MET A 194 -11.51 -19.57 -2.96
N ALA A 195 -11.62 -19.99 -1.70
CA ALA A 195 -11.46 -21.39 -1.31
C ALA A 195 -12.51 -22.29 -1.98
N GLU A 196 -13.78 -21.86 -2.02
CA GLU A 196 -14.86 -22.57 -2.71
C GLU A 196 -14.53 -22.79 -4.19
N LEU A 197 -14.20 -21.71 -4.93
CA LEU A 197 -13.88 -21.80 -6.34
C LEU A 197 -12.63 -22.65 -6.62
N GLN A 198 -11.60 -22.51 -5.78
CA GLN A 198 -10.37 -23.29 -5.87
C GLN A 198 -10.65 -24.78 -5.64
N ASN A 199 -11.51 -25.14 -4.68
CA ASN A 199 -11.86 -26.52 -4.39
C ASN A 199 -12.74 -27.14 -5.49
N GLU A 200 -13.79 -26.44 -5.93
CA GLU A 200 -14.72 -26.96 -6.94
C GLU A 200 -14.08 -27.12 -8.31
N TRP A 201 -13.23 -26.17 -8.71
CA TRP A 201 -12.66 -26.14 -10.05
C TRP A 201 -11.17 -26.51 -10.09
N GLY A 202 -10.52 -26.73 -8.95
CA GLY A 202 -9.09 -27.04 -8.87
C GLY A 202 -8.20 -25.93 -9.43
N VAL A 203 -8.60 -24.67 -9.26
CA VAL A 203 -7.85 -23.48 -9.70
C VAL A 203 -6.95 -22.99 -8.57
N LYS A 204 -5.90 -22.21 -8.88
CA LYS A 204 -4.94 -21.72 -7.88
C LYS A 204 -4.77 -20.22 -7.98
#